data_AF-A0A2N2BN18-F1
#
_entry.id   AF-A0A2N2BN18-F1
#
_cell.length_a   1.000
_cell.length_b   1.000
_cell.length_c   1.000
_cell.angle_alpha   90.00
_cell.angle_beta   90.00
_cell.angle_gamma   90.00
#
_symmetry.space_group_name_H-M   'P 1'
#
loop_
_entity.id
_entity.type
_entity.pdbx_description
1 polymer ?
#
loop_
_entity_poly.entity_id
_entity_poly.type
_entity_poly.pdbx_seq_one_letter_code
_entity_poly.pdbx_strand_id
1 'polypeptide(L)'
;MEKKRVIEVIHEKVKVANFDDHGKAVLNMDDVADGQMIMDVLEELKSDTSFDFDFDLDKMLLTVHNPEDDLDGFIRRHPSPQKCK
;
A
#
# COMPACT_ATOMS: atom_id res chain seq x y z
N MET A 1 -2.40 -22.59 -6.03
CA MET A 1 -1.23 -21.68 -5.99
C MET A 1 -0.95 -21.37 -4.54
N GLU A 2 0.31 -21.36 -4.10
CA GLU A 2 0.65 -21.18 -2.68
C GLU A 2 0.55 -19.69 -2.29
N LYS A 3 -0.25 -19.37 -1.26
CA LYS A 3 -0.36 -18.04 -0.62
C LYS A 3 0.98 -17.30 -0.50
N LYS A 4 2.04 -18.06 -0.19
CA LYS A 4 3.42 -17.58 -0.05
C LYS A 4 3.90 -16.78 -1.26
N ARG A 5 3.57 -17.25 -2.46
CA ARG A 5 3.95 -16.61 -3.73
C ARG A 5 3.23 -15.28 -3.93
N VAL A 6 1.98 -15.18 -3.49
CA VAL A 6 1.20 -13.93 -3.54
C VAL A 6 1.79 -12.90 -2.59
N ILE A 7 2.15 -13.31 -1.37
CA ILE A 7 2.82 -12.44 -0.39
C ILE A 7 4.14 -11.90 -0.95
N GLU A 8 4.97 -12.76 -1.55
CA GLU A 8 6.24 -12.33 -2.16
C GLU A 8 6.02 -11.31 -3.27
N VAL A 9 5.05 -11.54 -4.17
CA VAL A 9 4.71 -10.60 -5.25
C VAL A 9 4.23 -9.26 -4.70
N ILE A 10 3.37 -9.27 -3.66
CA ILE A 10 2.90 -8.05 -3.01
C ILE A 10 4.08 -7.31 -2.38
N HIS A 11 4.95 -8.00 -1.63
CA HIS A 11 6.13 -7.38 -1.02
C HIS A 11 7.08 -6.79 -2.05
N GLU A 12 7.36 -7.48 -3.15
CA GLU A 12 8.19 -6.93 -4.22
C GLU A 12 7.56 -5.70 -4.84
N LYS A 13 6.26 -5.76 -5.17
CA LYS A 13 5.52 -4.63 -5.75
C LYS A 13 5.45 -3.44 -4.79
N VAL A 14 5.18 -3.68 -3.50
CA VAL A 14 5.18 -2.66 -2.43
C VAL A 14 6.57 -2.02 -2.26
N LYS A 15 7.64 -2.82 -2.34
CA LYS A 15 9.02 -2.32 -2.20
C LYS A 15 9.47 -1.44 -3.36
N VAL A 16 9.03 -1.75 -4.58
CA VAL A 16 9.27 -0.91 -5.77
C VAL A 16 8.18 0.13 -6.00
N ALA A 17 7.18 0.19 -5.11
CA ALA A 17 6.08 1.11 -5.22
C ALA A 17 6.59 2.54 -4.98
N ASN A 18 6.24 3.44 -5.89
CA ASN A 18 6.35 4.85 -5.59
C ASN A 18 5.11 5.24 -4.78
N PHE A 19 5.33 5.54 -3.50
CA PHE A 19 4.32 6.18 -2.69
C PHE A 19 4.28 7.67 -3.07
N ASP A 20 3.08 8.16 -3.39
CA ASP A 20 2.83 9.57 -3.58
C ASP A 20 2.98 10.33 -2.25
N ASP A 21 3.00 11.66 -2.31
CA ASP A 21 3.16 12.57 -1.16
C ASP A 21 2.11 12.35 -0.04
N HIS A 22 1.02 11.65 -0.36
CA HIS A 22 -0.05 11.22 0.54
C HIS A 22 0.16 9.82 1.13
N GLY A 23 1.36 9.25 1.00
CA GLY A 23 1.68 7.89 1.41
C GLY A 23 0.88 6.80 0.69
N LYS A 24 0.38 7.07 -0.52
CA LYS A 24 -0.43 6.11 -1.29
C LYS A 24 0.35 5.56 -2.46
N ALA A 25 0.28 4.26 -2.66
CA ALA A 25 0.85 3.58 -3.82
C ALA A 25 -0.23 2.75 -4.51
N VAL A 26 -0.26 2.75 -5.84
CA VAL A 26 -1.16 1.90 -6.62
C VAL A 26 -0.35 0.84 -7.35
N LEU A 27 -0.68 -0.41 -7.13
CA LEU A 27 0.00 -1.59 -7.64
C LEU A 27 -0.93 -2.38 -8.54
N ASN A 28 -0.45 -2.73 -9.73
CA ASN A 28 -1.21 -3.59 -10.63
C ASN A 28 -0.99 -5.06 -10.27
N MET A 29 -2.07 -5.82 -10.11
CA MET A 29 -2.09 -7.20 -9.63
C MET A 29 -2.50 -8.20 -10.72
N ASP A 30 -2.49 -7.79 -11.99
CA ASP A 30 -2.79 -8.64 -13.15
C ASP A 30 -1.97 -9.94 -13.19
N ASP A 31 -0.74 -9.91 -12.65
CA ASP A 31 0.14 -11.08 -12.50
C ASP A 31 -0.42 -12.17 -11.56
N VAL A 32 -1.39 -11.83 -10.71
CA VAL A 32 -1.98 -12.72 -9.72
C VAL A 32 -3.42 -13.05 -10.12
N ALA A 33 -3.63 -14.23 -10.70
CA ALA A 33 -4.93 -14.67 -11.23
C ALA A 33 -6.02 -14.95 -10.18
N ASP A 34 -5.69 -14.90 -8.89
CA ASP A 34 -6.56 -15.36 -7.80
C ASP A 34 -6.87 -14.21 -6.82
N GLY A 35 -7.82 -13.35 -7.21
CA GLY A 35 -8.21 -12.17 -6.43
C GLY A 35 -8.69 -12.49 -5.01
N GLN A 36 -9.27 -13.68 -4.82
CA GLN A 36 -9.73 -14.13 -3.51
C GLN A 36 -8.56 -14.42 -2.56
N MET A 37 -7.46 -15.00 -3.06
CA MET A 37 -6.23 -15.16 -2.27
C MET A 37 -5.58 -13.83 -1.91
N ILE A 38 -5.64 -12.85 -2.81
CA ILE A 38 -5.09 -11.51 -2.55
C ILE A 38 -5.83 -10.88 -1.37
N MET A 39 -7.16 -10.88 -1.40
CA MET A 39 -7.96 -10.32 -0.31
C MET A 39 -7.66 -10.95 1.05
N ASP A 40 -7.55 -12.28 1.09
CA ASP A 40 -7.25 -13.02 2.33
C ASP A 40 -5.87 -12.67 2.89
N VAL A 41 -4.86 -12.57 2.02
CA VAL A 41 -3.50 -12.12 2.39
C VAL A 41 -3.49 -10.66 2.87
N LEU A 42 -4.23 -9.78 2.21
CA LEU A 42 -4.30 -8.37 2.57
C LEU A 42 -4.99 -8.16 3.92
N GLU A 43 -5.99 -8.97 4.24
CA GLU A 43 -6.68 -8.94 5.53
C GLU A 43 -5.72 -9.36 6.67
N GLU A 44 -4.91 -10.41 6.45
CA GLU A 44 -3.84 -10.80 7.39
C GLU A 44 -2.82 -9.66 7.56
N LEU A 45 -2.37 -9.03 6.47
CA LEU A 45 -1.39 -7.93 6.50
C LEU A 45 -1.94 -6.65 7.14
N LYS A 46 -3.22 -6.29 6.93
CA LYS A 46 -3.87 -5.17 7.63
C LYS A 46 -3.88 -5.37 9.14
N SER A 47 -3.96 -6.62 9.58
CA SER A 47 -4.03 -6.94 11.00
C SER A 47 -2.66 -6.91 11.69
N ASP A 48 -1.57 -7.14 10.92
CA ASP A 48 -0.20 -7.17 11.43
C ASP A 48 0.54 -5.82 11.26
N THR A 49 0.09 -4.99 10.32
CA THR A 49 0.77 -3.74 9.94
C THR A 49 -0.14 -2.52 10.03
N SER A 50 0.45 -1.32 10.13
CA SER A 50 -0.30 -0.05 10.06
C SER A 50 -0.70 0.35 8.64
N PHE A 51 -0.38 -0.47 7.63
CA PHE A 51 -0.71 -0.18 6.24
C PHE A 51 -2.18 -0.48 5.96
N ASP A 52 -2.86 0.41 5.25
CA ASP A 52 -4.21 0.17 4.76
C ASP A 52 -4.18 -0.25 3.28
N PHE A 53 -4.68 -1.46 3.02
CA PHE A 53 -4.76 -2.05 1.69
C PHE A 53 -6.20 -1.96 1.13
N ASP A 54 -6.36 -1.43 -0.07
CA ASP A 54 -7.64 -1.38 -0.77
C ASP A 54 -7.50 -2.07 -2.14
N PHE A 55 -8.19 -3.19 -2.33
CA PHE A 55 -8.07 -4.00 -3.54
C PHE A 55 -9.33 -3.91 -4.39
N ASP A 56 -9.17 -3.41 -5.61
CA ASP A 56 -10.21 -3.32 -6.63
C ASP A 56 -10.16 -4.59 -7.49
N LEU A 57 -11.09 -5.52 -7.22
CA LEU A 57 -11.24 -6.79 -7.94
C LEU A 57 -11.60 -6.60 -9.42
N ASP A 58 -12.31 -5.52 -9.76
CA ASP A 58 -12.75 -5.25 -11.13
C ASP A 58 -11.56 -4.80 -11.99
N LYS A 59 -10.69 -3.97 -11.40
CA LYS A 59 -9.49 -3.45 -12.08
C LYS A 59 -8.21 -4.24 -11.81
N MET A 60 -8.25 -5.23 -10.92
CA MET A 60 -7.08 -5.93 -10.40
C MET A 60 -6.00 -4.95 -9.88
N LEU A 61 -6.42 -3.89 -9.18
CA LEU A 61 -5.54 -2.86 -8.64
C LEU A 61 -5.51 -2.91 -7.12
N LEU A 62 -4.31 -2.97 -6.53
CA LEU A 62 -4.09 -2.84 -5.10
C LEU A 62 -3.59 -1.45 -4.78
N THR A 63 -4.37 -0.68 -4.04
CA THR A 63 -3.95 0.57 -3.43
C THR A 63 -3.41 0.28 -2.02
N VAL A 64 -2.20 0.74 -1.74
CA VAL A 64 -1.55 0.61 -0.44
C VAL A 64 -1.39 1.99 0.15
N HIS A 65 -1.84 2.19 1.38
CA HIS A 65 -1.76 3.44 2.10
C HIS A 65 -0.84 3.26 3.31
N ASN A 66 0.27 3.99 3.31
CA ASN A 66 1.23 4.07 4.38
C ASN A 66 1.03 5.36 5.18
N PRO A 67 0.45 5.30 6.39
CA PRO A 67 0.28 6.48 7.23
C PRO A 67 1.61 7.06 7.72
N GLU A 68 2.69 6.28 7.77
CA GLU A 68 4.02 6.79 8.15
C GLU A 68 4.62 7.68 7.05
N ASP A 69 4.48 7.29 5.78
CA ASP A 69 4.92 8.11 4.64
C ASP A 69 4.04 9.36 4.45
N ASP A 70 2.73 9.27 4.74
CA ASP A 70 1.85 10.46 4.72
C ASP A 70 2.30 11.50 5.76
N LEU A 71 2.75 11.05 6.94
CA LEU A 71 3.33 11.90 7.97
C LEU A 71 4.67 12.52 7.53
N ASP A 72 5.57 11.75 6.92
CA ASP A 72 6.84 12.29 6.40
C ASP A 72 6.60 13.28 5.25
N GLY A 73 5.71 12.94 4.32
CA GLY A 73 5.25 13.81 3.23
C GLY A 73 4.58 15.08 3.73
N PHE A 74 3.78 14.99 4.80
CA PHE A 74 3.20 16.16 5.45
C PHE A 74 4.28 17.06 6.07
N ILE A 75 5.27 16.49 6.76
CA ILE A 75 6.40 17.24 7.33
C ILE A 75 7.23 17.90 6.21
N ARG A 76 7.41 17.23 5.07
CA ARG A 76 8.08 17.77 3.87
C ARG A 76 7.28 18.88 3.19
N ARG A 77 5.95 18.77 3.13
CA ARG A 77 5.03 19.80 2.60
C ARG A 77 4.91 21.01 3.54
N HIS A 78 5.11 20.80 4.83
CA HIS A 78 5.13 21.85 5.86
C HIS A 78 6.48 21.91 6.62
N PRO A 79 7.60 22.26 5.95
CA PRO A 79 8.91 22.32 6.60
C PRO A 79 9.09 23.56 7.49
N SER A 80 8.09 24.44 7.55
CA SER A 80 8.14 25.66 8.34
C SER A 80 7.24 25.54 9.58
N PRO A 81 7.81 25.53 10.80
CA PRO A 81 7.09 25.96 11.99
C PRO A 81 6.94 27.48 11.91
N GLN A 82 6.09 27.98 11.01
CA GLN A 82 5.66 29.37 11.14
C GLN A 82 4.81 29.44 12.40
N LYS A 83 5.43 29.91 13.49
CA LYS A 83 4.70 30.46 14.64
C LYS A 83 3.61 31.35 14.05
N CYS A 84 2.35 30.95 14.24
CA CYS A 84 1.22 31.82 13.96
C CYS A 84 1.52 33.18 14.61
N LYS A 85 1.38 34.24 13.80
CA LYS A 85 1.74 35.61 14.18
C LYS A 85 0.70 36.20 15.12
#